data_AF-A0A2U3JX58-F1
#
_entry.id   AF-A0A2U3JX58-F1
#
_cell.length_a   1.000
_cell.length_b   1.000
_cell.length_c   1.000
_cell.angle_alpha   90.00
_cell.angle_beta   90.00
_cell.angle_gamma   90.00
#
_symmetry.space_group_name_H-M   'P 1'
#
loop_
_entity.id
_entity.type
_entity.pdbx_description
1 polymer ?
#
loop_
_entity_poly.entity_id
_entity_poly.type
_entity_poly.pdbx_seq_one_letter_code
_entity_poly.pdbx_strand_id
1 'polypeptide(L)'
;MKIRFATGLIGMALAGDSVLAQSQAPASGPTFEVASIRPATLGRGGGRGQFAPKIDAARLDLPFISMAALLPYAFRVKDYQVSAPSWVQESMWAIAAKLPSGASQDHAHEMMQALLAERFKLAVHREKRDRPVYTLTVAEGGSKLEVAAPGDYQAWDGSFPGFSFRGPLQSGAAITGRISPGKNCARRYDFVPLPMAAFADALTIFLGRPVVDQTGMEGKYKVTLEIPPEAEAGILMNVMGGRGLPPPGPGGGGGRKGGGGGVGGDPPPPPRDLVSPGCPDPMSLLGDGVGAPDGAIIKAVQQIGLKLQQGRAPIETIVVDHLEKAPTEN
;
A
#
# COMPACT_ATOMS: atom_id res chain seq x y z
N MET A 1 62.69 1.16 -49.45
CA MET A 1 63.17 2.27 -50.30
C MET A 1 62.10 2.58 -51.34
N LYS A 2 61.75 3.87 -51.47
CA LYS A 2 60.84 4.52 -52.43
C LYS A 2 59.34 4.56 -52.11
N ILE A 3 59.05 5.57 -51.30
CA ILE A 3 57.85 6.41 -51.28
C ILE A 3 57.50 6.91 -52.69
N ARG A 4 56.22 6.92 -53.03
CA ARG A 4 55.65 7.82 -54.04
C ARG A 4 54.37 8.45 -53.49
N PHE A 5 54.46 9.76 -53.26
CA PHE A 5 53.35 10.66 -53.00
C PHE A 5 52.54 10.85 -54.29
N ALA A 6 51.22 10.85 -54.17
CA ALA A 6 50.33 11.47 -55.16
C ALA A 6 49.28 12.28 -54.40
N THR A 7 49.45 13.59 -54.47
CA THR A 7 48.58 14.66 -53.97
C THR A 7 47.32 14.71 -54.83
N GLY A 8 46.14 14.71 -54.23
CA GLY A 8 44.86 14.82 -54.95
C GLY A 8 43.75 15.39 -54.07
N LEU A 9 43.59 16.71 -54.16
CA LEU A 9 42.51 17.61 -53.75
C LEU A 9 41.52 17.22 -52.62
N ILE A 10 41.49 18.14 -51.66
CA ILE A 10 40.47 18.39 -50.64
C ILE A 10 39.11 18.68 -51.31
N GLY A 11 38.14 17.81 -51.05
CA GLY A 11 36.71 18.09 -51.21
C GLY A 11 36.06 18.08 -49.82
N MET A 12 36.00 19.24 -49.18
CA MET A 12 35.30 19.43 -47.91
C MET A 12 33.80 19.47 -48.16
N ALA A 13 33.13 18.33 -48.05
CA ALA A 13 31.67 18.26 -47.97
C ALA A 13 31.27 18.26 -46.49
N LEU A 14 30.83 19.43 -46.00
CA LEU A 14 30.09 19.55 -44.74
C LEU A 14 28.70 18.93 -44.95
N ALA A 15 28.56 17.63 -44.70
CA ALA A 15 27.26 17.02 -44.49
C ALA A 15 26.96 17.09 -43.00
N GLY A 16 26.00 17.94 -42.64
CA GLY A 16 25.47 17.99 -41.28
C GLY A 16 24.75 16.69 -40.97
N ASP A 17 25.33 15.89 -40.06
CA ASP A 17 24.63 14.78 -39.44
C ASP A 17 23.50 15.35 -38.59
N SER A 18 22.34 15.47 -39.21
CA SER A 18 21.09 15.66 -38.51
C SER A 18 20.88 14.44 -37.64
N VAL A 19 21.10 14.59 -36.34
CA VAL A 19 20.64 13.63 -35.34
C VAL A 19 19.12 13.61 -35.48
N LEU A 20 18.61 12.64 -36.23
CA LEU A 20 17.20 12.28 -36.19
C LEU A 20 16.94 11.79 -34.78
N ALA A 21 16.42 12.69 -33.95
CA ALA A 21 15.72 12.34 -32.73
C ALA A 21 14.67 11.30 -33.12
N GLN A 22 14.93 10.04 -32.78
CA GLN A 22 13.91 9.01 -32.80
C GLN A 22 12.88 9.45 -31.76
N SER A 23 11.81 10.10 -32.22
CA SER A 23 10.56 10.14 -31.48
C SER A 23 10.19 8.68 -31.21
N GLN A 24 10.50 8.20 -30.00
CA GLN A 24 9.92 6.97 -29.50
C GLN A 24 8.41 7.21 -29.47
N ALA A 25 7.70 6.60 -30.42
CA ALA A 25 6.26 6.46 -30.31
C ALA A 25 5.96 5.89 -28.92
N PRO A 26 4.98 6.44 -28.18
CA PRO A 26 4.64 5.89 -26.88
C PRO A 26 4.32 4.42 -27.09
N ALA A 27 5.01 3.55 -26.35
CA ALA A 27 4.79 2.12 -26.40
C ALA A 27 3.29 1.89 -26.17
N SER A 28 2.60 1.42 -27.20
CA SER A 28 1.19 1.01 -27.13
C SER A 28 1.14 -0.28 -26.31
N GLY A 29 1.31 -0.14 -25.01
CA GLY A 29 1.06 -1.19 -24.04
C GLY A 29 -0.42 -1.59 -24.06
N PRO A 30 -0.80 -2.66 -23.33
CA PRO A 30 -2.21 -3.00 -23.21
C PRO A 30 -2.97 -1.79 -22.65
N THR A 31 -4.12 -1.46 -23.25
CA THR A 31 -5.01 -0.39 -22.79
C THR A 31 -6.39 -0.97 -22.49
N PHE A 32 -7.14 -0.26 -21.64
CA PHE A 32 -8.56 -0.57 -21.45
C PHE A 32 -9.34 -0.24 -22.73
N GLU A 33 -10.34 -1.06 -23.07
CA GLU A 33 -11.23 -0.77 -24.22
C GLU A 33 -12.02 0.52 -24.00
N VAL A 34 -12.47 0.72 -22.76
CA VAL A 34 -13.18 1.91 -22.30
C VAL A 34 -12.78 2.15 -20.85
N ALA A 35 -12.45 3.39 -20.50
CA ALA A 35 -12.23 3.80 -19.13
C ALA A 35 -12.97 5.11 -18.85
N SER A 36 -13.52 5.24 -17.65
CA SER A 36 -14.13 6.45 -17.13
C SER A 36 -13.46 6.79 -15.81
N ILE A 37 -12.98 8.03 -15.68
CA ILE A 37 -12.43 8.57 -14.44
C ILE A 37 -13.29 9.76 -14.02
N ARG A 38 -13.73 9.76 -12.76
CA ARG A 38 -14.52 10.86 -12.19
C ARG A 38 -14.05 11.18 -10.78
N PRO A 39 -14.08 12.46 -10.35
CA PRO A 39 -13.90 12.78 -8.95
C PRO A 39 -14.90 12.01 -8.08
N ALA A 40 -14.43 11.47 -6.96
CA ALA A 40 -15.27 10.78 -6.00
C ALA A 40 -15.29 11.56 -4.68
N THR A 41 -16.45 11.67 -4.06
CA THR A 41 -16.61 12.25 -2.73
C THR A 41 -17.25 11.21 -1.81
N LEU A 42 -16.85 11.20 -0.54
CA LEU A 42 -17.56 10.41 0.47
C LEU A 42 -18.94 11.04 0.65
N GLY A 43 -19.96 10.43 0.03
CA GLY A 43 -21.35 10.78 0.28
C GLY A 43 -21.70 10.58 1.76
N ARG A 44 -22.59 11.44 2.28
CA ARG A 44 -23.12 11.33 3.65
C ARG A 44 -24.00 10.08 3.73
N GLY A 45 -23.41 8.93 4.08
CA GLY A 45 -24.11 7.65 4.18
C GLY A 45 -23.35 6.41 3.69
N GLY A 46 -22.01 6.46 3.56
CA GLY A 46 -21.20 5.33 3.10
C GLY A 46 -21.35 4.07 3.96
N GLY A 47 -22.19 3.13 3.51
CA GLY A 47 -22.36 1.82 4.13
C GLY A 47 -21.18 0.89 3.88
N ARG A 48 -21.03 -0.14 4.72
CA ARG A 48 -20.04 -1.23 4.52
C ARG A 48 -20.27 -1.85 3.12
N GLY A 49 -19.28 -1.73 2.22
CA GLY A 49 -19.30 -2.31 0.88
C GLY A 49 -19.44 -1.33 -0.29
N GLN A 50 -19.73 -0.04 -0.04
CA GLN A 50 -19.88 0.95 -1.12
C GLN A 50 -18.56 1.31 -1.83
N PHE A 51 -17.43 1.04 -1.17
CA PHE A 51 -16.09 1.39 -1.64
C PHE A 51 -15.25 0.17 -2.04
N ALA A 52 -15.86 -1.01 -2.15
CA ALA A 52 -15.14 -2.23 -2.48
C ALA A 52 -14.88 -2.29 -4.00
N PRO A 53 -13.62 -2.40 -4.45
CA PRO A 53 -13.33 -2.76 -5.82
C PRO A 53 -14.11 -3.99 -6.28
N LYS A 54 -14.76 -3.86 -7.43
CA LYS A 54 -15.34 -5.00 -8.14
C LYS A 54 -14.44 -5.27 -9.33
N ILE A 55 -13.73 -6.38 -9.25
CA ILE A 55 -13.00 -6.90 -10.40
C ILE A 55 -13.71 -8.17 -10.82
N ASP A 56 -14.35 -8.14 -11.97
CA ASP A 56 -14.78 -9.34 -12.66
C ASP A 56 -13.85 -9.61 -13.86
N ALA A 57 -14.02 -10.74 -14.55
CA ALA A 57 -13.14 -11.11 -15.66
C ALA A 57 -13.17 -10.10 -16.83
N ALA A 58 -14.13 -9.16 -16.86
CA ALA A 58 -14.35 -8.20 -17.94
C ALA A 58 -14.18 -6.73 -17.52
N ARG A 59 -14.20 -6.41 -16.22
CA ARG A 59 -14.29 -5.03 -15.74
C ARG A 59 -13.56 -4.82 -14.41
N LEU A 60 -12.83 -3.70 -14.35
CA LEU A 60 -12.22 -3.12 -13.16
C LEU A 60 -13.07 -1.93 -12.69
N ASP A 61 -13.64 -2.02 -11.50
CA ASP A 61 -14.41 -0.94 -10.87
C ASP A 61 -13.76 -0.58 -9.52
N LEU A 62 -13.21 0.63 -9.44
CA LEU A 62 -12.63 1.25 -8.26
C LEU A 62 -13.50 2.45 -7.90
N PRO A 63 -14.57 2.28 -7.10
CA PRO A 63 -15.55 3.34 -6.88
C PRO A 63 -15.01 4.51 -6.04
N PHE A 64 -13.90 4.30 -5.32
CA PHE A 64 -13.29 5.28 -4.44
C PHE A 64 -11.84 4.92 -4.13
N ILE A 65 -10.89 5.58 -4.79
CA ILE A 65 -9.45 5.37 -4.59
C ILE A 65 -8.70 6.71 -4.64
N SER A 66 -7.73 6.89 -3.75
CA SER A 66 -6.84 8.05 -3.80
C SER A 66 -5.79 7.88 -4.90
N MET A 67 -5.27 8.98 -5.43
CA MET A 67 -4.12 8.92 -6.36
C MET A 67 -2.89 8.32 -5.66
N ALA A 68 -2.71 8.58 -4.36
CA ALA A 68 -1.68 7.98 -3.52
C ALA A 68 -1.71 6.45 -3.47
N ALA A 69 -2.91 5.84 -3.49
CA ALA A 69 -3.09 4.39 -3.50
C ALA A 69 -3.05 3.79 -4.91
N LEU A 70 -3.43 4.59 -5.93
CA LEU A 70 -3.51 4.15 -7.31
C LEU A 70 -2.14 4.00 -7.98
N LEU A 71 -1.19 4.89 -7.67
CA LEU A 71 0.18 4.83 -8.18
C LEU A 71 0.93 3.53 -7.77
N PRO A 72 1.04 3.17 -6.48
CA PRO A 72 1.72 1.93 -6.08
C PRO A 72 1.05 0.68 -6.65
N TYR A 73 -0.28 0.69 -6.75
CA TYR A 73 -1.02 -0.35 -7.47
C TYR A 73 -0.57 -0.46 -8.92
N ALA A 74 -0.65 0.63 -9.70
CA ALA A 74 -0.31 0.63 -11.12
C ALA A 74 1.11 0.10 -11.38
N PHE A 75 2.09 0.45 -10.54
CA PHE A 75 3.48 0.01 -10.70
C PHE A 75 3.84 -1.29 -9.98
N ARG A 76 2.89 -1.92 -9.28
CA ARG A 76 3.11 -3.12 -8.45
C ARG A 76 4.20 -2.94 -7.40
N VAL A 77 4.29 -1.74 -6.82
CA VAL A 77 5.25 -1.40 -5.77
C VAL A 77 4.52 -1.09 -4.48
N LYS A 78 5.23 -1.08 -3.35
CA LYS A 78 4.65 -0.68 -2.06
C LYS A 78 4.49 0.84 -1.98
N ASP A 79 3.58 1.33 -1.13
CA ASP A 79 3.32 2.77 -0.96
C ASP A 79 4.60 3.58 -0.66
N TYR A 80 5.49 3.02 0.16
CA TYR A 80 6.77 3.66 0.50
C TYR A 80 7.76 3.73 -0.67
N GLN A 81 7.54 2.99 -1.75
CA GLN A 81 8.36 3.01 -2.97
C GLN A 81 7.87 4.05 -3.97
N VAL A 82 6.86 4.86 -3.64
CA VAL A 82 6.42 5.96 -4.50
C VAL A 82 6.83 7.28 -3.87
N SER A 83 7.36 8.18 -4.69
CA SER A 83 7.60 9.58 -4.34
C SER A 83 6.73 10.45 -5.23
N ALA A 84 5.68 11.03 -4.67
CA ALA A 84 4.72 11.86 -5.39
C ALA A 84 4.44 13.17 -4.63
N PRO A 85 3.95 14.22 -5.31
CA PRO A 85 3.52 15.45 -4.66
C PRO A 85 2.44 15.19 -3.60
N SER A 86 2.43 15.92 -2.48
CA SER A 86 1.52 15.67 -1.35
C SER A 86 0.03 15.72 -1.71
N TRP A 87 -0.34 16.51 -2.72
CA TRP A 87 -1.73 16.68 -3.15
C TRP A 87 -2.40 15.37 -3.63
N VAL A 88 -1.63 14.34 -3.99
CA VAL A 88 -2.18 13.03 -4.42
C VAL A 88 -2.96 12.32 -3.31
N GLN A 89 -2.78 12.75 -2.05
CA GLN A 89 -3.54 12.27 -0.89
C GLN A 89 -4.92 12.94 -0.76
N GLU A 90 -5.11 14.11 -1.38
CA GLU A 90 -6.34 14.92 -1.21
C GLU A 90 -7.40 14.59 -2.26
N SER A 91 -7.00 13.97 -3.38
CA SER A 91 -7.89 13.64 -4.49
C SER A 91 -8.38 12.19 -4.41
N MET A 92 -9.69 12.00 -4.49
CA MET A 92 -10.34 10.68 -4.60
C MET A 92 -11.01 10.52 -5.96
N TRP A 93 -10.92 9.32 -6.53
CA TRP A 93 -11.36 9.00 -7.88
C TRP A 93 -12.24 7.77 -7.90
N ALA A 94 -13.25 7.80 -8.78
CA ALA A 94 -14.02 6.65 -9.20
C ALA A 94 -13.54 6.25 -10.60
N ILE A 95 -13.03 5.03 -10.74
CA ILE A 95 -12.49 4.49 -11.99
C ILE A 95 -13.30 3.27 -12.39
N ALA A 96 -13.90 3.31 -13.58
CA ALA A 96 -14.56 2.15 -14.17
C ALA A 96 -13.91 1.88 -15.53
N ALA A 97 -13.33 0.70 -15.70
CA ALA A 97 -12.58 0.34 -16.89
C ALA A 97 -12.93 -1.07 -17.39
N LYS A 98 -13.08 -1.21 -18.71
CA LYS A 98 -13.39 -2.47 -19.39
C LYS A 98 -12.09 -3.10 -19.90
N LEU A 99 -11.86 -4.36 -19.54
CA LEU A 99 -10.71 -5.13 -20.03
C LEU A 99 -11.01 -5.65 -21.45
N PRO A 100 -9.99 -5.75 -22.33
CA PRO A 100 -10.14 -6.42 -23.61
C PRO A 100 -10.58 -7.87 -23.46
N SER A 101 -11.35 -8.37 -24.42
CA SER A 101 -11.79 -9.78 -24.41
C SER A 101 -10.58 -10.72 -24.41
N GLY A 102 -10.48 -11.61 -23.40
CA GLY A 102 -9.36 -12.53 -23.24
C GLY A 102 -8.10 -11.93 -22.60
N ALA A 103 -8.13 -10.64 -22.20
CA ALA A 103 -7.05 -10.05 -21.43
C ALA A 103 -7.00 -10.65 -20.02
N SER A 104 -5.82 -11.11 -19.59
CA SER A 104 -5.61 -11.49 -18.20
C SER A 104 -5.69 -10.25 -17.29
N GLN A 105 -6.21 -10.42 -16.08
CA GLN A 105 -6.05 -9.44 -15.01
C GLN A 105 -4.56 -9.15 -14.71
N ASP A 106 -3.67 -10.06 -15.10
CA ASP A 106 -2.23 -9.86 -15.06
C ASP A 106 -1.75 -8.69 -15.91
N HIS A 107 -2.57 -8.12 -16.79
CA HIS A 107 -2.22 -6.90 -17.55
C HIS A 107 -2.91 -5.63 -17.01
N ALA A 108 -3.77 -5.75 -15.99
CA ALA A 108 -4.55 -4.62 -15.47
C ALA A 108 -3.68 -3.50 -14.89
N HIS A 109 -2.50 -3.84 -14.35
CA HIS A 109 -1.55 -2.87 -13.81
C HIS A 109 -0.90 -2.06 -14.93
N GLU A 110 -0.47 -2.69 -16.02
CA GLU A 110 0.10 -2.03 -17.20
C GLU A 110 -0.95 -1.17 -17.91
N MET A 111 -2.20 -1.67 -18.04
CA MET A 111 -3.33 -0.88 -18.53
C MET A 111 -3.60 0.34 -17.65
N MET A 112 -3.49 0.21 -16.33
CA MET A 112 -3.62 1.33 -15.40
C MET A 112 -2.49 2.35 -15.57
N GLN A 113 -1.23 1.91 -15.76
CA GLN A 113 -0.12 2.81 -16.06
C GLN A 113 -0.39 3.63 -17.33
N ALA A 114 -0.85 2.96 -18.40
CA ALA A 114 -1.20 3.61 -19.66
C ALA A 114 -2.35 4.62 -19.48
N LEU A 115 -3.39 4.24 -18.74
CA LEU A 115 -4.52 5.13 -18.44
C LEU A 115 -4.08 6.38 -17.67
N LEU A 116 -3.21 6.23 -16.67
CA LEU A 116 -2.68 7.36 -15.89
C LEU A 116 -1.77 8.26 -16.71
N ALA A 117 -0.93 7.68 -17.58
CA ALA A 117 -0.08 8.42 -18.51
C ALA A 117 -0.93 9.23 -19.52
N GLU A 118 -1.99 8.65 -20.06
CA GLU A 118 -2.87 9.31 -21.02
C GLU A 118 -3.69 10.43 -20.36
N ARG A 119 -4.36 10.10 -19.25
CA ARG A 119 -5.39 10.95 -18.65
C ARG A 119 -4.83 11.99 -17.70
N PHE A 120 -3.81 11.66 -16.92
CA PHE A 120 -3.20 12.58 -15.96
C PHE A 120 -1.79 13.04 -16.37
N LYS A 121 -1.36 12.72 -17.60
CA LYS A 121 -0.01 13.02 -18.11
C LYS A 121 1.09 12.47 -17.19
N LEU A 122 0.83 11.35 -16.51
CA LEU A 122 1.78 10.75 -15.59
C LEU A 122 3.12 10.48 -16.29
N ALA A 123 4.20 11.06 -15.76
CA ALA A 123 5.57 10.75 -16.11
C ALA A 123 6.33 10.32 -14.86
N VAL A 124 7.11 9.24 -14.96
CA VAL A 124 7.89 8.69 -13.85
C VAL A 124 9.26 8.22 -14.27
N HIS A 125 10.19 8.17 -13.33
CA HIS A 125 11.44 7.42 -13.44
C HIS A 125 11.67 6.56 -12.19
N ARG A 126 12.66 5.67 -12.27
CA ARG A 126 13.08 4.81 -11.16
C ARG A 126 14.44 5.24 -10.65
N GLU A 127 14.59 5.31 -9.34
CA GLU A 127 15.90 5.52 -8.71
C GLU A 127 16.01 4.77 -7.38
N LYS A 128 17.23 4.59 -6.88
CA LYS A 128 17.48 4.03 -5.54
C LYS A 128 17.60 5.17 -4.55
N ARG A 129 16.79 5.17 -3.50
CA ARG A 129 16.87 6.14 -2.40
C ARG A 129 17.21 5.44 -1.09
N ASP A 130 18.18 5.99 -0.36
CA ASP A 130 18.49 5.53 0.99
C ASP A 130 17.38 5.97 1.95
N ARG A 131 16.55 5.03 2.38
CA ARG A 131 15.42 5.28 3.30
C ARG A 131 15.64 4.61 4.66
N PRO A 132 15.09 5.18 5.74
CA PRO A 132 14.98 4.48 7.02
C PRO A 132 14.17 3.20 6.86
N VAL A 133 14.72 2.08 7.31
CA VAL A 133 14.06 0.77 7.28
C VAL A 133 14.24 0.07 8.61
N TYR A 134 13.43 -0.96 8.83
CA TYR A 134 13.74 -2.02 9.77
C TYR A 134 14.33 -3.21 9.04
N THR A 135 15.27 -3.89 9.68
CA THR A 135 15.77 -5.20 9.27
C THR A 135 15.21 -6.23 10.24
N LEU A 136 14.53 -7.25 9.71
CA LEU A 136 14.04 -8.39 10.47
C LEU A 136 15.10 -9.50 10.44
N THR A 137 15.65 -9.86 11.60
CA THR A 137 16.62 -10.94 11.76
C THR A 137 16.13 -11.95 12.79
N VAL A 138 16.79 -13.09 12.90
CA VAL A 138 16.60 -14.00 14.03
C VAL A 138 17.20 -13.36 15.29
N ALA A 139 16.54 -13.48 16.44
CA ALA A 139 17.04 -12.95 17.71
C ALA A 139 18.14 -13.83 18.31
N GLU A 140 18.91 -13.24 19.23
CA GLU A 140 19.83 -13.99 20.09
C GLU A 140 19.01 -14.98 20.94
N GLY A 141 19.18 -16.28 20.68
CA GLY A 141 18.34 -17.36 21.24
C GLY A 141 17.53 -18.14 20.20
N GLY A 142 17.55 -17.72 18.94
CA GLY A 142 16.87 -18.43 17.84
C GLY A 142 15.39 -18.10 17.71
N SER A 143 14.80 -18.52 16.59
CA SER A 143 13.38 -18.36 16.34
C SER A 143 12.57 -19.30 17.24
N LYS A 144 11.45 -18.79 17.77
CA LYS A 144 10.46 -19.58 18.51
C LYS A 144 9.25 -19.92 17.66
N LEU A 145 9.32 -19.65 16.36
CA LEU A 145 8.22 -19.88 15.44
C LEU A 145 8.13 -21.35 15.05
N GLU A 146 6.90 -21.85 15.02
CA GLU A 146 6.60 -23.17 14.50
C GLU A 146 6.46 -23.13 12.98
N VAL A 147 7.11 -24.08 12.31
CA VAL A 147 6.90 -24.32 10.88
C VAL A 147 5.51 -24.92 10.69
N ALA A 148 4.74 -24.40 9.74
CA ALA A 148 3.43 -24.93 9.42
C ALA A 148 3.56 -26.21 8.57
N ALA A 149 2.83 -27.26 8.93
CA ALA A 149 2.79 -28.48 8.16
C ALA A 149 1.94 -28.31 6.88
N PRO A 150 2.20 -29.08 5.81
CA PRO A 150 1.31 -29.11 4.64
C PRO A 150 -0.12 -29.51 5.06
N GLY A 151 -1.09 -28.62 4.83
CA GLY A 151 -2.50 -28.81 5.24
C GLY A 151 -2.93 -28.04 6.48
N ASP A 152 -2.01 -27.49 7.27
CA ASP A 152 -2.31 -26.59 8.42
C ASP A 152 -2.83 -25.21 7.98
N TYR A 153 -2.85 -24.96 6.68
CA TYR A 153 -3.33 -23.73 6.08
C TYR A 153 -4.03 -24.05 4.76
N GLN A 154 -5.22 -23.48 4.57
CA GLN A 154 -5.76 -23.35 3.22
C GLN A 154 -4.95 -22.28 2.49
N ALA A 155 -4.51 -22.60 1.27
CA ALA A 155 -3.98 -21.59 0.37
C ALA A 155 -5.05 -20.50 0.22
N TRP A 156 -4.68 -19.25 0.48
CA TRP A 156 -5.60 -18.13 0.39
C TRP A 156 -6.17 -18.04 -1.04
N ASP A 157 -7.49 -18.15 -1.15
CA ASP A 157 -8.23 -18.17 -2.42
C ASP A 157 -8.66 -16.76 -2.89
N GLY A 158 -8.20 -15.71 -2.21
CA GLY A 158 -8.65 -14.35 -2.45
C GLY A 158 -9.87 -13.91 -1.63
N SER A 159 -10.49 -14.77 -0.83
CA SER A 159 -11.75 -14.49 -0.12
C SER A 159 -11.58 -14.37 1.41
N PHE A 160 -12.00 -13.22 1.96
CA PHE A 160 -12.08 -12.98 3.42
C PHE A 160 -13.51 -12.91 3.97
N PRO A 161 -13.76 -13.41 5.19
CA PRO A 161 -14.79 -12.95 6.11
C PRO A 161 -14.21 -12.04 7.24
N GLY A 162 -14.53 -10.73 7.20
CA GLY A 162 -14.34 -9.70 8.26
C GLY A 162 -12.88 -9.29 8.58
N PHE A 163 -12.40 -8.03 8.57
CA PHE A 163 -12.95 -6.69 8.32
C PHE A 163 -12.83 -6.29 6.84
N SER A 164 -13.96 -5.96 6.20
CA SER A 164 -13.99 -5.62 4.78
C SER A 164 -13.72 -4.13 4.51
N PHE A 165 -12.64 -3.86 3.78
CA PHE A 165 -12.65 -2.96 2.62
C PHE A 165 -12.03 -3.74 1.45
N ARG A 166 -12.79 -4.68 0.88
CA ARG A 166 -12.33 -5.61 -0.17
C ARG A 166 -11.99 -4.82 -1.43
N GLY A 167 -10.70 -4.59 -1.62
CA GLY A 167 -10.06 -4.31 -2.90
C GLY A 167 -8.72 -5.02 -2.95
N PRO A 168 -8.20 -5.41 -4.13
CA PRO A 168 -6.86 -5.94 -4.24
C PRO A 168 -5.90 -4.77 -4.16
N LEU A 169 -5.57 -4.38 -2.94
CA LEU A 169 -4.39 -3.59 -2.66
C LEU A 169 -3.63 -4.29 -1.55
N GLN A 170 -2.32 -4.26 -1.69
CA GLN A 170 -1.24 -4.91 -0.94
C GLN A 170 -1.22 -4.59 0.58
N SER A 171 -2.36 -4.28 1.19
CA SER A 171 -2.51 -4.11 2.62
C SER A 171 -2.38 -5.47 3.32
N GLY A 172 -1.26 -5.69 4.01
CA GLY A 172 -0.99 -6.80 4.92
C GLY A 172 -2.04 -7.03 6.03
N ALA A 173 -3.14 -6.28 6.07
CA ALA A 173 -4.35 -6.71 6.77
C ALA A 173 -4.90 -8.04 6.24
N ALA A 174 -4.74 -8.32 4.94
CA ALA A 174 -5.12 -9.56 4.29
C ALA A 174 -4.36 -10.81 4.82
N ILE A 175 -3.16 -10.66 5.38
CA ILE A 175 -2.40 -11.80 5.90
C ILE A 175 -2.65 -12.06 7.39
N THR A 176 -3.43 -11.20 8.05
CA THR A 176 -3.91 -11.48 9.40
C THR A 176 -5.10 -12.43 9.29
N GLY A 177 -4.95 -13.65 9.79
CA GLY A 177 -5.98 -14.68 9.73
C GLY A 177 -7.08 -14.47 10.76
N ARG A 178 -6.72 -14.14 12.00
CA ARG A 178 -7.67 -13.89 13.09
C ARG A 178 -7.16 -12.78 14.01
N ILE A 179 -8.07 -11.89 14.40
CA ILE A 179 -7.84 -10.91 15.45
C ILE A 179 -8.77 -11.28 16.62
N SER A 180 -8.22 -11.39 17.84
CA SER A 180 -8.99 -11.70 19.04
C SER A 180 -8.48 -10.92 20.25
N PRO A 181 -9.28 -10.85 21.33
CA PRO A 181 -8.76 -10.43 22.64
C PRO A 181 -7.50 -11.24 23.02
N GLY A 182 -6.47 -10.53 23.49
CA GLY A 182 -5.25 -11.09 24.05
C GLY A 182 -5.19 -10.88 25.57
N LYS A 183 -4.03 -11.15 26.15
CA LYS A 183 -3.80 -10.96 27.60
C LYS A 183 -3.55 -9.48 27.91
N ASN A 184 -3.89 -9.03 29.11
CA ASN A 184 -3.57 -7.68 29.61
C ASN A 184 -4.01 -6.54 28.66
N CYS A 185 -5.23 -6.62 28.14
CA CYS A 185 -5.78 -5.69 27.15
C CYS A 185 -5.03 -5.63 25.82
N ALA A 186 -4.02 -6.47 25.59
CA ALA A 186 -3.42 -6.61 24.29
C ALA A 186 -4.41 -7.24 23.32
N ARG A 187 -4.23 -6.95 22.04
CA ARG A 187 -4.91 -7.59 20.93
C ARG A 187 -4.03 -8.64 20.32
N ARG A 188 -4.57 -9.85 20.18
CA ARG A 188 -3.89 -10.97 19.56
C ARG A 188 -4.14 -10.95 18.05
N TYR A 189 -3.06 -10.95 17.29
CA TYR A 189 -3.04 -11.06 15.83
C TYR A 189 -2.46 -12.41 15.46
N ASP A 190 -3.29 -13.32 15.01
CA ASP A 190 -2.88 -14.60 14.43
C ASP A 190 -2.79 -14.44 12.92
N PHE A 191 -1.59 -14.58 12.37
CA PHE A 191 -1.35 -14.52 10.93
C PHE A 191 -1.65 -15.89 10.30
N VAL A 192 -2.18 -15.87 9.07
CA VAL A 192 -2.21 -17.08 8.25
C VAL A 192 -0.77 -17.52 8.02
N PRO A 193 -0.42 -18.82 8.10
CA PRO A 193 0.95 -19.26 7.90
C PRO A 193 1.60 -18.70 6.63
N LEU A 194 2.73 -18.02 6.80
CA LEU A 194 3.36 -17.19 5.76
C LEU A 194 4.88 -17.28 5.79
N PRO A 195 5.57 -17.07 4.65
CA PRO A 195 7.02 -16.94 4.63
C PRO A 195 7.48 -15.65 5.33
N MET A 196 8.72 -15.62 5.82
CA MET A 196 9.25 -14.46 6.55
C MET A 196 9.24 -13.17 5.73
N ALA A 197 9.47 -13.24 4.43
CA ALA A 197 9.33 -12.08 3.53
C ALA A 197 7.91 -11.48 3.57
N ALA A 198 6.88 -12.32 3.57
CA ALA A 198 5.49 -11.85 3.67
C ALA A 198 5.18 -11.30 5.07
N PHE A 199 5.80 -11.84 6.11
CA PHE A 199 5.67 -11.32 7.47
C PHE A 199 6.35 -9.95 7.63
N ALA A 200 7.52 -9.75 7.04
CA ALA A 200 8.18 -8.45 6.98
C ALA A 200 7.31 -7.41 6.25
N ASP A 201 6.73 -7.78 5.11
CA ASP A 201 5.74 -6.96 4.41
C ASP A 201 4.53 -6.60 5.31
N ALA A 202 4.05 -7.54 6.14
CA ALA A 202 3.01 -7.27 7.13
C ALA A 202 3.44 -6.18 8.10
N LEU A 203 4.61 -6.35 8.72
CA LEU A 203 5.14 -5.48 9.76
C LEU A 203 5.35 -4.04 9.26
N THR A 204 5.49 -3.84 7.95
CA THR A 204 5.55 -2.49 7.35
C THR A 204 4.33 -1.64 7.72
N ILE A 205 3.14 -2.25 7.80
CA ILE A 205 1.91 -1.56 8.23
C ILE A 205 1.95 -1.25 9.72
N PHE A 206 2.46 -2.19 10.52
CA PHE A 206 2.53 -2.03 11.97
C PHE A 206 3.50 -0.91 12.36
N LEU A 207 4.58 -0.74 11.59
CA LEU A 207 5.69 0.18 11.87
C LEU A 207 5.65 1.47 11.04
N GLY A 208 4.79 1.54 10.01
CA GLY A 208 4.75 2.67 9.07
C GLY A 208 6.04 2.86 8.27
N ARG A 209 6.93 1.84 8.25
CA ARG A 209 8.25 1.88 7.62
C ARG A 209 8.59 0.54 6.99
N PRO A 210 9.38 0.51 5.89
CA PRO A 210 9.75 -0.73 5.23
C PRO A 210 10.46 -1.67 6.19
N VAL A 211 10.14 -2.95 6.11
CA VAL A 211 10.85 -4.02 6.82
C VAL A 211 11.50 -4.95 5.81
N VAL A 212 12.81 -5.14 5.93
CA VAL A 212 13.60 -6.02 5.07
C VAL A 212 13.82 -7.34 5.81
N ASP A 213 13.41 -8.45 5.20
CA ASP A 213 13.70 -9.79 5.72
C ASP A 213 15.17 -10.16 5.50
N GLN A 214 15.88 -10.39 6.60
CA GLN A 214 17.24 -10.95 6.66
C GLN A 214 17.31 -12.11 7.66
N THR A 215 16.20 -12.81 7.85
CA THR A 215 16.14 -13.95 8.77
C THR A 215 16.85 -15.19 8.20
N GLY A 216 16.89 -15.32 6.87
CA GLY A 216 17.38 -16.53 6.19
C GLY A 216 16.51 -17.77 6.44
N MET A 217 15.29 -17.58 6.95
CA MET A 217 14.38 -18.65 7.34
C MET A 217 13.52 -19.11 6.15
N GLU A 218 13.58 -20.41 5.85
CA GLU A 218 12.80 -21.02 4.76
C GLU A 218 11.54 -21.73 5.27
N GLY A 219 10.44 -21.62 4.52
CA GLY A 219 9.16 -22.23 4.85
C GLY A 219 8.09 -21.23 5.25
N LYS A 220 6.97 -21.72 5.77
CA LYS A 220 5.86 -20.91 6.26
C LYS A 220 5.72 -21.11 7.76
N TYR A 221 5.47 -20.02 8.47
CA TYR A 221 5.50 -20.03 9.93
C TYR A 221 4.16 -19.61 10.50
N LYS A 222 3.77 -20.27 11.59
CA LYS A 222 2.64 -19.85 12.42
C LYS A 222 3.11 -18.66 13.25
N VAL A 223 2.59 -17.47 12.94
CA VAL A 223 2.98 -16.24 13.63
C VAL A 223 1.79 -15.68 14.41
N THR A 224 2.05 -15.36 15.67
CA THR A 224 1.12 -14.63 16.53
C THR A 224 1.84 -13.44 17.13
N LEU A 225 1.21 -12.27 17.10
CA LEU A 225 1.65 -11.10 17.85
C LEU A 225 0.60 -10.70 18.89
N GLU A 226 1.05 -10.37 20.10
CA GLU A 226 0.23 -9.67 21.09
C GLU A 226 0.61 -8.18 21.07
N ILE A 227 -0.34 -7.34 20.67
CA ILE A 227 -0.14 -5.91 20.48
C ILE A 227 -0.87 -5.16 21.59
N PRO A 228 -0.17 -4.38 22.42
CA PRO A 228 -0.81 -3.64 23.50
C PRO A 228 -1.65 -2.47 22.95
N PRO A 229 -2.68 -2.01 23.67
CA PRO A 229 -3.67 -1.07 23.16
C PRO A 229 -3.07 0.28 22.72
N GLU A 230 -2.01 0.74 23.38
CA GLU A 230 -1.30 1.98 23.02
C GLU A 230 -0.63 1.92 21.64
N ALA A 231 -0.20 0.74 21.20
CA ALA A 231 0.40 0.56 19.88
C ALA A 231 -0.66 0.43 18.78
N GLU A 232 -1.84 -0.02 19.15
CA GLU A 232 -2.92 -0.31 18.22
C GLU A 232 -3.42 0.94 17.48
N ALA A 233 -3.52 2.05 18.19
CA ALA A 233 -3.89 3.35 17.65
C ALA A 233 -2.92 3.78 16.52
N GLY A 234 -1.62 3.62 16.73
CA GLY A 234 -0.59 3.90 15.73
C GLY A 234 -0.67 3.00 14.50
N ILE A 235 -0.94 1.70 14.68
CA ILE A 235 -1.16 0.77 13.57
C ILE A 235 -2.37 1.23 12.73
N LEU A 236 -3.47 1.61 13.38
CA LEU A 236 -4.66 2.08 12.66
C LEU A 236 -4.37 3.35 11.86
N MET A 237 -3.60 4.29 12.42
CA MET A 237 -3.17 5.48 11.70
C MET A 237 -2.32 5.14 10.46
N ASN A 238 -1.40 4.19 10.58
CA ASN A 238 -0.62 3.70 9.42
C ASN A 238 -1.53 3.07 8.36
N VAL A 239 -2.52 2.27 8.76
CA VAL A 239 -3.50 1.66 7.86
C VAL A 239 -4.34 2.71 7.13
N MET A 240 -4.77 3.76 7.82
CA MET A 240 -5.54 4.86 7.22
C MET A 240 -4.67 5.68 6.26
N GLY A 241 -3.46 6.04 6.68
CA GLY A 241 -2.49 6.77 5.85
C GLY A 241 -2.10 6.03 4.58
N GLY A 242 -1.83 4.72 4.65
CA GLY A 242 -1.54 3.89 3.46
C GLY A 242 -2.72 3.78 2.48
N ARG A 243 -3.95 3.99 2.97
CA ARG A 243 -5.15 4.05 2.11
C ARG A 243 -5.50 5.45 1.61
N GLY A 244 -4.69 6.46 1.94
CA GLY A 244 -5.00 7.87 1.68
C GLY A 244 -6.31 8.32 2.32
N LEU A 245 -6.73 7.67 3.41
CA LEU A 245 -7.90 8.08 4.18
C LEU A 245 -7.45 9.13 5.21
N PRO A 246 -8.17 10.26 5.33
CA PRO A 246 -7.86 11.24 6.36
C PRO A 246 -8.06 10.64 7.75
N PRO A 247 -7.30 11.09 8.77
CA PRO A 247 -7.53 10.65 10.13
C PRO A 247 -8.96 11.04 10.58
N PRO A 248 -9.61 10.22 11.42
CA PRO A 248 -10.88 10.61 12.02
C PRO A 248 -10.66 11.90 12.80
N GLY A 249 -11.45 12.93 12.50
CA GLY A 249 -11.36 14.21 13.18
C GLY A 249 -11.55 14.04 14.68
N PRO A 250 -10.95 14.91 15.52
CA PRO A 250 -11.14 14.84 16.97
C PRO A 250 -12.64 14.93 17.25
N GLY A 251 -13.21 13.84 17.75
CA GLY A 251 -14.59 13.80 18.19
C GLY A 251 -14.76 14.89 19.24
N GLY A 252 -15.60 15.88 18.94
CA GLY A 252 -15.89 16.98 19.84
C GLY A 252 -16.45 16.43 21.14
N GLY A 253 -15.59 16.36 22.17
CA GLY A 253 -15.99 16.22 23.56
C GLY A 253 -16.74 17.47 23.99
N GLY A 254 -18.01 17.58 23.59
CA GLY A 254 -18.92 18.64 23.99
C GLY A 254 -20.05 18.04 24.80
N GLY A 255 -20.06 18.33 26.11
CA GLY A 255 -21.05 17.84 27.05
C GLY A 255 -22.49 18.05 26.57
N ARG A 256 -23.27 16.97 26.57
CA ARG A 256 -24.73 17.00 26.38
C ARG A 256 -25.36 17.77 27.56
N LYS A 257 -25.62 19.07 27.38
CA LYS A 257 -26.79 19.70 28.00
C LYS A 257 -27.96 19.53 27.05
N GLY A 258 -29.07 19.03 27.59
CA GLY A 258 -30.14 18.38 26.85
C GLY A 258 -31.02 19.27 25.99
N GLY A 259 -31.88 18.59 25.23
CA GLY A 259 -33.06 19.15 24.58
C GLY A 259 -33.01 19.15 23.05
N GLY A 260 -33.91 18.37 22.43
CA GLY A 260 -34.37 18.60 21.05
C GLY A 260 -33.79 17.66 19.99
N GLY A 261 -34.69 16.90 19.34
CA GLY A 261 -34.37 15.88 18.34
C GLY A 261 -33.63 16.41 17.12
N GLY A 262 -32.47 15.81 16.86
CA GLY A 262 -31.73 15.92 15.61
C GLY A 262 -30.93 14.63 15.44
N VAL A 263 -31.21 13.88 14.37
CA VAL A 263 -30.61 12.57 14.09
C VAL A 263 -29.19 12.76 13.55
N GLY A 264 -28.29 13.21 14.42
CA GLY A 264 -26.84 13.16 14.20
C GLY A 264 -26.35 11.79 14.65
N GLY A 265 -26.21 10.86 13.71
CA GLY A 265 -25.63 9.56 13.99
C GLY A 265 -24.12 9.71 14.15
N ASP A 266 -23.62 9.46 15.36
CA ASP A 266 -22.20 9.17 15.59
C ASP A 266 -21.73 8.08 14.60
N PRO A 267 -20.45 8.09 14.18
CA PRO A 267 -19.91 6.96 13.43
C PRO A 267 -20.21 5.66 14.19
N PRO A 268 -20.62 4.58 13.50
CA PRO A 268 -20.94 3.34 14.18
C PRO A 268 -19.74 2.91 15.03
N PRO A 269 -19.94 2.58 16.31
CA PRO A 269 -18.84 2.17 17.17
C PRO A 269 -18.10 0.98 16.55
N PRO A 270 -16.79 0.82 16.83
CA PRO A 270 -16.09 -0.39 16.43
C PRO A 270 -16.88 -1.62 16.88
N PRO A 271 -16.86 -2.74 16.14
CA PRO A 271 -17.56 -3.95 16.54
C PRO A 271 -17.30 -4.27 18.00
N ARG A 272 -18.36 -4.50 18.78
CA ARG A 272 -18.30 -4.70 20.23
C ARG A 272 -17.38 -5.86 20.64
N ASP A 273 -17.05 -6.75 19.71
CA ASP A 273 -16.16 -7.88 19.89
C ASP A 273 -14.66 -7.50 19.85
N LEU A 274 -14.32 -6.27 19.45
CA LEU A 274 -12.95 -5.77 19.41
C LEU A 274 -12.51 -5.04 20.69
N VAL A 275 -13.44 -4.61 21.53
CA VAL A 275 -13.14 -3.88 22.77
C VAL A 275 -13.46 -4.81 23.93
N SER A 276 -12.41 -5.33 24.58
CA SER A 276 -12.58 -6.15 25.78
C SER A 276 -13.13 -5.27 26.91
N PRO A 277 -14.19 -5.69 27.63
CA PRO A 277 -14.74 -4.91 28.75
C PRO A 277 -13.66 -4.56 29.78
N GLY A 278 -13.53 -3.27 30.10
CA GLY A 278 -12.51 -2.76 31.04
C GLY A 278 -11.16 -2.41 30.42
N CYS A 279 -10.97 -2.59 29.12
CA CYS A 279 -9.78 -2.15 28.40
C CYS A 279 -9.99 -0.77 27.76
N PRO A 280 -8.92 0.05 27.67
CA PRO A 280 -9.01 1.36 27.03
C PRO A 280 -9.39 1.21 25.56
N ASP A 281 -10.23 2.10 25.05
CA ASP A 281 -10.54 2.17 23.62
C ASP A 281 -9.29 2.69 22.88
N PRO A 282 -8.70 1.91 21.95
CA PRO A 282 -7.58 2.34 21.14
C PRO A 282 -7.81 3.69 20.44
N MET A 283 -9.05 3.99 20.07
CA MET A 283 -9.39 5.28 19.45
C MET A 283 -9.31 6.46 20.43
N SER A 284 -9.63 6.24 21.71
CA SER A 284 -9.47 7.28 22.74
C SER A 284 -8.00 7.60 23.03
N LEU A 285 -7.09 6.66 22.76
CA LEU A 285 -5.64 6.83 22.95
C LEU A 285 -5.00 7.68 21.84
N LEU A 286 -5.73 7.98 20.75
CA LEU A 286 -5.24 8.86 19.68
C LEU A 286 -5.07 10.32 20.11
N GLY A 287 -5.81 10.76 21.14
CA GLY A 287 -5.78 12.15 21.62
C GLY A 287 -4.53 12.53 22.42
N ASP A 288 -3.83 11.55 22.98
CA ASP A 288 -2.74 11.77 23.96
C ASP A 288 -1.35 11.87 23.32
N GLY A 289 -1.28 12.12 22.01
CA GLY A 289 -0.03 12.11 21.25
C GLY A 289 0.43 10.68 21.00
N VAL A 290 -0.02 10.13 19.87
CA VAL A 290 0.28 8.76 19.43
C VAL A 290 1.78 8.50 19.50
N GLY A 291 2.21 7.75 20.51
CA GLY A 291 3.55 7.18 20.56
C GLY A 291 3.72 6.25 19.36
N ALA A 292 4.81 6.41 18.61
CA ALA A 292 5.09 5.52 17.50
C ALA A 292 5.03 4.06 18.00
N PRO A 293 4.22 3.18 17.38
CA PRO A 293 3.94 1.83 17.88
C PRO A 293 5.21 0.96 17.96
N ASP A 294 6.25 1.39 17.25
CA ASP A 294 7.59 0.84 17.13
C ASP A 294 8.08 0.08 18.35
N GLY A 295 8.12 0.72 19.53
CA GLY A 295 8.67 0.10 20.73
C GLY A 295 7.92 -1.15 21.16
N ALA A 296 6.58 -1.13 21.05
CA ALA A 296 5.73 -2.27 21.35
C ALA A 296 5.83 -3.35 20.28
N ILE A 297 5.87 -2.98 19.00
CA ILE A 297 6.02 -3.94 17.89
C ILE A 297 7.38 -4.64 17.96
N ILE A 298 8.46 -3.90 18.22
CA ILE A 298 9.81 -4.47 18.41
C ILE A 298 9.81 -5.49 19.53
N LYS A 299 9.17 -5.18 20.67
CA LYS A 299 9.04 -6.12 21.80
C LYS A 299 8.20 -7.36 21.44
N ALA A 300 7.07 -7.18 20.75
CA ALA A 300 6.21 -8.29 20.33
C ALA A 300 6.95 -9.24 19.36
N VAL A 301 7.71 -8.69 18.41
CA VAL A 301 8.56 -9.47 17.50
C VAL A 301 9.72 -10.15 18.25
N GLN A 302 10.28 -9.52 19.27
CA GLN A 302 11.29 -10.14 20.14
C GLN A 302 10.76 -11.34 20.92
N GLN A 303 9.51 -11.29 21.37
CA GLN A 303 8.91 -12.40 22.13
C GLN A 303 8.84 -13.71 21.32
N ILE A 304 8.67 -13.61 20.00
CA ILE A 304 8.63 -14.76 19.07
C ILE A 304 10.03 -15.19 18.56
N GLY A 305 11.11 -14.63 19.11
CA GLY A 305 12.48 -15.02 18.76
C GLY A 305 13.01 -14.38 17.47
N LEU A 306 12.40 -13.28 17.02
CA LEU A 306 12.88 -12.46 15.91
C LEU A 306 13.32 -11.09 16.43
N LYS A 307 14.04 -10.31 15.63
CA LYS A 307 14.58 -9.00 16.04
C LYS A 307 14.36 -8.00 14.94
N LEU A 308 13.90 -6.81 15.31
CA LEU A 308 13.80 -5.65 14.42
C LEU A 308 14.93 -4.68 14.75
N GLN A 309 15.76 -4.37 13.76
CA GLN A 309 16.85 -3.40 13.89
C GLN A 309 16.59 -2.21 12.99
N GLN A 310 16.67 -1.00 13.52
CA GLN A 310 16.63 0.21 12.71
C GLN A 310 17.88 0.30 11.84
N GLY A 311 17.72 0.74 10.61
CA GLY A 311 18.82 0.94 9.68
C GLY A 311 18.42 1.81 8.50
N ARG A 312 19.27 1.80 7.48
CA ARG A 312 18.97 2.41 6.18
C ARG A 312 19.28 1.40 5.08
N ALA A 313 18.48 1.42 4.03
CA ALA A 313 18.71 0.61 2.85
C ALA A 313 18.37 1.39 1.57
N PRO A 314 19.08 1.12 0.45
CA PRO A 314 18.72 1.67 -0.85
C PRO A 314 17.45 0.98 -1.36
N ILE A 315 16.33 1.70 -1.32
CA ILE A 315 15.03 1.23 -1.80
C ILE A 315 14.77 1.76 -3.20
N GLU A 316 14.49 0.86 -4.14
CA GLU A 316 14.01 1.24 -5.47
C GLU A 316 12.68 1.99 -5.34
N THR A 317 12.66 3.22 -5.84
CA THR A 317 11.58 4.19 -5.73
C THR A 317 11.13 4.61 -7.13
N ILE A 318 9.83 4.59 -7.37
CA ILE A 318 9.18 5.29 -8.48
C ILE A 318 9.02 6.75 -8.09
N VAL A 319 9.62 7.65 -8.87
CA VAL A 319 9.52 9.10 -8.68
C VAL A 319 8.57 9.65 -9.72
N VAL A 320 7.56 10.37 -9.26
CA VAL A 320 6.62 11.08 -10.12
C VAL A 320 7.25 12.41 -10.55
N ASP A 321 7.64 12.49 -11.82
CA ASP A 321 8.21 13.69 -12.43
C ASP A 321 7.12 14.69 -12.81
N HIS A 322 6.01 14.17 -13.32
CA HIS A 322 4.86 14.97 -13.72
C HIS A 322 3.55 14.21 -13.48
N LEU A 323 2.54 14.94 -13.00
CA LEU A 323 1.19 14.44 -12.82
C LEU A 323 0.23 15.62 -12.73
N GLU A 324 -0.80 15.65 -13.57
CA GLU A 324 -1.86 16.65 -13.53
C GLU A 324 -2.88 16.34 -12.43
N LYS A 325 -3.45 17.39 -11.83
CA LYS A 325 -4.47 17.23 -10.77
C LYS A 325 -5.84 16.80 -11.28
N ALA A 326 -6.12 17.06 -12.56
CA ALA A 326 -7.38 16.73 -13.21
C ALA A 326 -7.08 15.89 -14.46
N PRO A 327 -7.90 14.88 -14.78
CA PRO A 327 -7.71 14.09 -15.97
C PRO A 327 -8.18 14.88 -17.21
N THR A 328 -7.64 14.54 -18.39
CA THR A 328 -8.23 14.95 -19.66
C THR A 328 -9.63 14.34 -19.84
N GLU A 329 -10.52 15.06 -20.54
CA GLU A 329 -11.91 14.63 -20.75
C GLU A 329 -12.02 13.22 -21.36
N ASN A 330 -13.09 12.49 -20.97
CA ASN A 330 -13.33 11.08 -21.30
C ASN A 330 -13.34 10.79 -22.80
#